data_AF-A0A7V3PNU1-F1
#
_entry.id   AF-A0A7V3PNU1-F1
#
_cell.length_a   1.000
_cell.length_b   1.000
_cell.length_c   1.000
_cell.angle_alpha   90.00
_cell.angle_beta   90.00
_cell.angle_gamma   90.00
#
_symmetry.space_group_name_H-M   'P 1'
#
loop_
_entity.id
_entity.type
_entity.pdbx_description
1 polymer ?
#
loop_
_entity_poly.entity_id
_entity_poly.type
_entity_poly.pdbx_seq_one_letter_code
_entity_poly.pdbx_strand_id
1 'polypeptide(L)'
;LEDRARSKPNIEILWNSVLAEIRGREAVESVRIRNVHTGEDTVLAVQGVFIAIGHAPKTDWLCDCVETRDGFIVTNERMETSAPGIFAAGDVRDTPVRQITTAVGDATVAAYFAYHYVDWFKTQHA
;
A
#
# COMPACT_ATOMS: atom_id res chain seq x y z
N LEU A 1 4.24 2.21 -19.88
CA LEU A 1 4.71 3.18 -18.86
C LEU A 1 6.14 3.61 -19.14
N GLU A 2 7.02 2.64 -19.41
CA GLU A 2 8.43 2.87 -19.76
C GLU A 2 8.65 3.84 -20.94
N ASP A 3 8.00 3.64 -22.09
CA ASP A 3 8.15 4.53 -23.26
C ASP A 3 7.74 5.99 -22.94
N ARG A 4 6.73 6.16 -22.09
CA ARG A 4 6.28 7.46 -21.62
C ARG A 4 7.31 8.13 -20.70
N ALA A 5 8.05 7.36 -19.90
CA ALA A 5 9.13 7.90 -19.07
C ALA A 5 10.35 8.25 -19.92
N ARG A 6 10.75 7.35 -20.85
CA ARG A 6 11.88 7.54 -21.76
C ARG A 6 11.75 8.75 -22.69
N SER A 7 10.52 9.08 -23.09
CA SER A 7 10.24 10.25 -23.95
C SER A 7 10.32 11.59 -23.24
N LYS A 8 10.52 11.63 -21.91
CA LYS A 8 10.59 12.87 -21.14
C LYS A 8 12.06 13.29 -20.94
N PRO A 9 12.43 14.53 -21.32
CA PRO A 9 13.82 15.00 -21.22
C PRO A 9 14.28 15.24 -19.79
N ASN A 10 13.37 15.29 -18.82
CA ASN A 10 13.65 15.53 -17.41
C ASN A 10 13.64 14.24 -16.56
N ILE A 11 13.67 13.07 -17.20
CA ILE A 11 13.73 11.77 -16.53
C ILE A 11 14.99 11.05 -16.98
N GLU A 12 15.81 10.68 -16.01
CA GLU A 12 16.95 9.78 -16.21
C GLU A 12 16.62 8.42 -15.59
N ILE A 13 16.85 7.34 -16.34
CA ILE A 13 16.61 5.97 -15.86
C ILE A 13 17.96 5.29 -15.62
N LEU A 14 18.20 4.93 -14.37
CA LEU A 14 19.39 4.20 -13.96
C LEU A 14 19.06 2.71 -13.84
N TRP A 15 19.46 1.94 -14.85
CA TRP A 15 19.27 0.50 -14.88
C TRP A 15 20.25 -0.22 -13.94
N ASN A 16 19.90 -1.45 -13.54
CA ASN A 16 20.76 -2.32 -12.73
C ASN A 16 21.32 -1.60 -11.50
N SER A 17 20.54 -0.70 -10.91
CA SER A 17 21.01 0.24 -9.91
C SER A 17 20.15 0.09 -8.65
N VAL A 18 20.81 0.07 -7.49
CA VAL A 18 20.14 0.01 -6.18
C VAL A 18 20.51 1.23 -5.35
N LEU A 19 19.55 1.72 -4.56
CA LEU A 19 19.78 2.78 -3.58
C LEU A 19 20.56 2.22 -2.39
N ALA A 20 21.83 2.58 -2.28
CA ALA A 20 22.73 2.06 -1.24
C ALA A 20 22.77 2.94 0.02
N GLU A 21 22.47 4.23 -0.10
CA GLU A 21 22.48 5.17 1.02
C GLU A 21 21.67 6.43 0.68
N ILE A 22 20.91 6.95 1.65
CA ILE A 22 20.32 8.29 1.60
C ILE A 22 21.11 9.17 2.57
N ARG A 23 21.59 10.32 2.09
CA ARG A 23 22.46 11.22 2.85
C ARG A 23 21.81 12.59 3.04
N GLY A 24 22.06 13.17 4.20
CA GLY A 24 21.65 14.52 4.55
C GLY A 24 21.56 14.70 6.06
N ARG A 25 21.50 15.94 6.53
CA ARG A 25 21.41 16.23 7.97
C ARG A 25 19.97 16.41 8.45
N GLU A 26 19.29 17.42 7.91
CA GLU A 26 17.90 17.77 8.26
C GLU A 26 16.92 17.40 7.15
N ALA A 27 17.40 17.34 5.90
CA ALA A 27 16.67 16.93 4.72
C ALA A 27 17.58 16.09 3.81
N VAL A 28 17.02 15.48 2.77
CA VAL A 28 17.82 14.76 1.77
C VAL A 28 18.70 15.76 1.00
N GLU A 29 19.99 15.45 0.90
CA GLU A 29 20.97 16.24 0.15
C GLU A 29 21.58 15.43 -1.00
N SER A 30 21.72 14.10 -0.82
CA SER A 30 22.21 13.21 -1.87
C SER A 30 21.82 11.75 -1.63
N VAL A 31 21.98 10.94 -2.67
CA VAL A 31 21.87 9.48 -2.60
C VAL A 31 23.12 8.82 -3.16
N ARG A 32 23.55 7.72 -2.55
CA ARG A 32 24.54 6.81 -3.15
C ARG A 32 23.79 5.68 -3.85
N ILE A 33 24.06 5.51 -5.13
CA ILE A 33 23.49 4.47 -5.97
C ILE A 33 24.60 3.51 -6.36
N ARG A 34 24.34 2.21 -6.25
CA ARG A 34 25.27 1.16 -6.67
C ARG A 34 24.76 0.46 -7.92
N ASN A 35 25.58 0.38 -8.96
CA ASN A 35 25.28 -0.51 -10.08
C ASN A 35 25.61 -1.96 -9.69
N VAL A 36 24.64 -2.86 -9.74
CA VAL A 36 24.80 -4.25 -9.29
C VAL A 36 25.56 -5.12 -10.28
N HIS A 37 25.73 -4.68 -11.53
CA HIS A 37 26.53 -5.40 -12.53
C HIS A 37 28.00 -4.97 -12.50
N THR A 38 28.28 -3.66 -12.39
CA THR A 38 29.66 -3.14 -12.39
C THR A 38 30.27 -3.02 -10.99
N GLY A 39 29.43 -2.96 -9.95
CA GLY A 39 29.85 -2.70 -8.57
C GLY A 39 30.20 -1.23 -8.29
N GLU A 40 30.06 -0.35 -9.28
CA GLU A 40 30.40 1.08 -9.16
C GLU A 40 29.35 1.84 -8.33
N ASP A 41 29.83 2.77 -7.50
CA ASP A 41 29.01 3.67 -6.70
C ASP A 41 29.02 5.08 -7.30
N THR A 42 27.83 5.65 -7.51
CA THR A 42 27.62 7.03 -7.95
C THR A 42 26.89 7.80 -6.86
N VAL A 43 27.31 9.05 -6.60
CA VAL A 43 26.61 9.95 -5.69
C VAL A 43 25.84 10.97 -6.52
N LEU A 44 24.53 11.06 -6.29
CA LEU A 44 23.65 12.04 -6.95
C LEU A 44 23.14 13.04 -5.93
N ALA A 45 23.34 14.33 -6.22
CA ALA A 45 22.75 15.41 -5.44
C ALA A 45 21.26 15.51 -5.76
N VAL A 46 20.41 15.28 -4.75
CA VAL A 46 18.94 15.28 -4.88
C VAL A 46 18.33 15.83 -3.60
N GLN A 47 17.14 16.41 -3.70
CA GLN A 47 16.43 17.02 -2.56
C GLN A 47 15.31 16.14 -2.01
N GLY A 48 15.02 15.01 -2.66
CA GLY A 48 13.94 14.12 -2.26
C GLY A 48 14.08 12.74 -2.88
N VAL A 49 13.57 11.73 -2.17
CA VAL A 49 13.54 10.34 -2.61
C VAL A 49 12.12 9.82 -2.43
N PHE A 50 11.53 9.31 -3.51
CA PHE A 50 10.23 8.66 -3.49
C PHE A 50 10.42 7.17 -3.71
N ILE A 51 10.14 6.37 -2.68
CA ILE A 51 10.30 4.91 -2.72
C ILE A 51 8.99 4.28 -3.19
N ALA A 52 9.01 3.62 -4.34
CA ALA A 52 7.85 3.00 -4.96
C ALA A 52 8.09 1.50 -5.25
N ILE A 53 8.38 0.72 -4.20
CA ILE A 53 8.71 -0.73 -4.29
C ILE A 53 7.49 -1.66 -4.04
N GLY A 54 6.30 -1.08 -3.88
CA GLY A 54 5.08 -1.81 -3.55
C GLY A 54 4.65 -1.64 -2.09
N HIS A 55 3.50 -2.23 -1.75
CA HIS A 55 2.90 -2.18 -0.42
C HIS A 55 2.60 -3.60 0.06
N ALA A 56 3.00 -3.91 1.29
CA ALA A 56 2.64 -5.16 1.96
C ALA A 56 1.59 -4.87 3.04
N PRO A 57 0.37 -5.43 2.94
CA PRO A 57 -0.66 -5.26 3.95
C PRO A 57 -0.27 -6.00 5.25
N LYS A 58 -0.72 -5.49 6.40
CA LYS A 58 -0.44 -6.09 7.71
C LYS A 58 -1.49 -7.13 8.09
N THR A 59 -1.53 -8.22 7.32
CA THR A 59 -2.56 -9.27 7.39
C THR A 59 -2.03 -10.64 7.78
N ASP A 60 -0.72 -10.79 8.05
CA ASP A 60 -0.10 -12.07 8.41
C ASP A 60 -0.79 -12.78 9.59
N TRP A 61 -1.37 -12.00 10.51
CA TRP A 61 -2.08 -12.52 11.70
C TRP A 61 -3.48 -13.07 11.40
N LEU A 62 -4.05 -12.78 10.22
CA LEU A 62 -5.39 -13.23 9.83
C LEU A 62 -5.42 -14.69 9.36
N CYS A 63 -4.27 -15.27 8.99
CA CYS A 63 -4.19 -16.61 8.40
C CYS A 63 -5.26 -16.78 7.30
N ASP A 64 -6.06 -17.86 7.37
CA ASP A 64 -7.13 -18.16 6.42
C ASP A 64 -8.53 -17.73 6.91
N CYS A 65 -8.61 -16.82 7.89
CA CYS A 65 -9.90 -16.38 8.45
C CYS A 65 -10.78 -15.67 7.42
N VAL A 66 -10.17 -15.02 6.43
CA VAL A 66 -10.86 -14.27 5.37
C VAL A 66 -10.12 -14.44 4.04
N GLU A 67 -10.84 -14.31 2.93
CA GLU A 67 -10.26 -14.30 1.60
C GLU A 67 -9.32 -13.11 1.41
N THR A 68 -8.13 -13.37 0.88
CA THR A 68 -7.16 -12.35 0.52
C THR A 68 -6.66 -12.52 -0.91
N ARG A 69 -6.25 -11.41 -1.53
CA ARG A 69 -5.56 -11.36 -2.82
C ARG A 69 -4.25 -10.61 -2.63
N ASP A 70 -3.13 -11.29 -2.85
CA ASP A 70 -1.78 -10.75 -2.59
C ASP A 70 -1.64 -10.19 -1.16
N GLY A 71 -2.28 -10.84 -0.19
CA GLY A 71 -2.33 -10.43 1.22
C GLY A 71 -3.37 -9.35 1.55
N PHE A 72 -4.00 -8.72 0.56
CA PHE A 72 -5.03 -7.70 0.79
C PHE A 72 -6.39 -8.34 0.99
N ILE A 73 -7.18 -7.86 1.96
CA ILE A 73 -8.49 -8.44 2.29
C ILE A 73 -9.48 -8.12 1.17
N VAL A 74 -10.13 -9.15 0.63
CA VAL A 74 -11.20 -8.99 -0.37
C VAL A 74 -12.48 -8.60 0.36
N THR A 75 -13.15 -7.55 -0.10
CA THR A 75 -14.47 -7.15 0.42
C THR A 75 -15.43 -6.80 -0.69
N ASN A 76 -16.72 -6.81 -0.38
CA ASN A 76 -17.75 -6.22 -1.24
C ASN A 76 -17.95 -4.71 -0.94
N GLU A 77 -18.97 -4.10 -1.57
CA GLU A 77 -19.34 -2.68 -1.42
C GLU A 77 -19.80 -2.31 0.00
N ARG A 78 -20.21 -3.31 0.81
CA ARG A 78 -20.61 -3.15 2.21
C ARG A 78 -19.46 -3.32 3.18
N MET A 79 -18.23 -3.49 2.66
CA MET A 79 -17.02 -3.79 3.42
C MET A 79 -17.05 -5.15 4.12
N GLU A 80 -17.96 -6.04 3.73
CA GLU A 80 -18.05 -7.41 4.23
C GLU A 80 -16.92 -8.25 3.63
N THR A 81 -16.28 -9.08 4.46
CA THR A 81 -15.31 -10.08 4.02
C THR A 81 -16.01 -11.39 3.64
N SER A 82 -15.23 -12.43 3.29
CA SER A 82 -15.77 -13.78 3.10
C SER A 82 -16.30 -14.43 4.39
N ALA A 83 -15.98 -13.88 5.56
CA ALA A 83 -16.44 -14.39 6.85
C ALA A 83 -17.56 -13.50 7.43
N PRO A 84 -18.74 -14.06 7.74
CA PRO A 84 -19.85 -13.31 8.32
C PRO A 84 -19.46 -12.61 9.63
N GLY A 85 -19.85 -11.33 9.76
CA GLY A 85 -19.54 -10.51 10.93
C GLY A 85 -18.13 -9.91 10.94
N ILE A 86 -17.28 -10.24 9.96
CA ILE A 86 -15.96 -9.65 9.79
C ILE A 86 -16.00 -8.65 8.63
N PHE A 87 -15.56 -7.43 8.93
CA PHE A 87 -15.50 -6.30 8.00
C PHE A 87 -14.06 -5.78 7.93
N ALA A 88 -13.68 -5.18 6.79
CA ALA A 88 -12.38 -4.54 6.62
C ALA A 88 -12.53 -3.17 5.96
N ALA A 89 -11.64 -2.23 6.29
CA ALA A 89 -11.69 -0.86 5.77
C ALA A 89 -10.27 -0.30 5.55
N GLY A 90 -10.11 0.55 4.52
CA GLY A 90 -8.85 1.23 4.23
C GLY A 90 -7.81 0.35 3.53
N ASP A 91 -6.54 0.75 3.65
CA ASP A 91 -5.41 0.23 2.86
C ASP A 91 -5.15 -1.27 2.97
N VAL A 92 -5.70 -1.92 4.01
CA VAL A 92 -5.63 -3.38 4.21
C VAL A 92 -6.46 -4.15 3.17
N ARG A 93 -7.43 -3.48 2.53
CA ARG A 93 -8.30 -4.06 1.51
C ARG A 93 -7.63 -4.13 0.15
N ASP A 94 -8.16 -5.00 -0.71
CA ASP A 94 -7.90 -4.95 -2.15
C ASP A 94 -8.64 -3.74 -2.74
N THR A 95 -7.98 -2.59 -2.72
CA THR A 95 -8.53 -1.29 -3.14
C THR A 95 -7.63 -0.61 -4.17
N PRO A 96 -8.22 0.05 -5.18
CA PRO A 96 -7.46 0.77 -6.21
C PRO A 96 -6.80 2.05 -5.67
N VAL A 97 -7.32 2.66 -4.60
CA VAL A 97 -6.86 3.96 -4.09
C VAL A 97 -6.64 3.90 -2.59
N ARG A 98 -5.38 4.09 -2.19
CA ARG A 98 -4.91 4.09 -0.80
C ARG A 98 -4.66 5.52 -0.33
N GLN A 99 -5.69 6.16 0.21
CA GLN A 99 -5.67 7.54 0.66
C GLN A 99 -6.50 7.69 1.94
N ILE A 100 -6.23 8.76 2.69
CA ILE A 100 -6.94 9.05 3.95
C ILE A 100 -8.45 9.14 3.69
N THR A 101 -8.87 9.84 2.64
CA THR A 101 -10.29 10.05 2.34
C THR A 101 -11.01 8.76 1.94
N THR A 102 -10.34 7.88 1.18
CA THR A 102 -10.92 6.58 0.82
C THR A 102 -11.02 5.65 2.02
N ALA A 103 -9.99 5.63 2.87
CA ALA A 103 -10.01 4.85 4.12
C ALA A 103 -11.11 5.33 5.10
N VAL A 104 -11.31 6.64 5.24
CA VAL A 104 -12.38 7.20 6.07
C VAL A 104 -13.77 6.85 5.51
N GLY A 105 -13.92 6.91 4.18
CA GLY A 105 -15.14 6.47 3.50
C GLY A 105 -15.45 5.00 3.78
N ASP A 106 -14.48 4.12 3.55
CA ASP A 106 -14.60 2.68 3.85
C ASP A 106 -15.00 2.44 5.31
N ALA A 107 -14.34 3.10 6.26
CA ALA A 107 -14.62 2.93 7.69
C ALA A 107 -16.06 3.31 8.06
N THR A 108 -16.60 4.36 7.42
CA THR A 108 -17.99 4.78 7.62
C THR A 108 -18.97 3.69 7.19
N VAL A 109 -18.72 3.09 6.02
CA VAL A 109 -19.56 1.99 5.49
C VAL A 109 -19.42 0.73 6.34
N ALA A 110 -18.19 0.34 6.68
CA ALA A 110 -17.92 -0.85 7.49
C ALA A 110 -18.58 -0.75 8.87
N ALA A 111 -18.47 0.40 9.55
CA ALA A 111 -19.07 0.60 10.86
C ALA A 111 -20.61 0.53 10.81
N TYR A 112 -21.22 1.11 9.77
CA TYR A 112 -22.68 1.06 9.58
C TYR A 112 -23.18 -0.39 9.42
N PHE A 113 -22.56 -1.17 8.53
CA PHE A 113 -22.98 -2.56 8.31
C PHE A 113 -22.61 -3.49 9.48
N ALA A 114 -21.49 -3.26 10.17
CA ALA A 114 -21.14 -3.99 11.38
C ALA A 114 -22.17 -3.76 12.50
N TYR A 115 -22.63 -2.52 12.68
CA TYR A 115 -23.70 -2.20 13.63
C TYR A 115 -24.98 -2.99 13.32
N HIS A 116 -25.42 -2.96 12.06
CA HIS A 116 -26.62 -3.68 11.63
C HIS A 116 -26.47 -5.21 11.75
N TYR A 117 -25.28 -5.75 11.50
CA TYR A 117 -25.00 -7.17 11.73
C TYR A 117 -25.15 -7.54 13.20
N VAL A 118 -24.61 -6.74 14.12
CA VAL A 118 -24.73 -6.96 15.57
C VAL A 118 -26.18 -6.86 16.04
N ASP A 119 -26.93 -5.87 15.54
CA ASP A 119 -28.35 -5.70 15.88
C ASP A 119 -29.19 -6.90 15.41
N TRP A 120 -29.03 -7.29 14.14
CA TRP A 120 -29.65 -8.50 13.59
C TRP A 120 -29.28 -9.74 14.41
N PHE A 121 -28.00 -9.92 14.73
CA PHE A 121 -27.52 -11.08 15.47
C PHE A 121 -28.19 -11.20 16.85
N LYS A 122 -28.35 -10.07 17.55
CA LYS A 122 -29.07 -10.02 18.84
C LYS A 122 -30.53 -10.43 18.71
N THR A 123 -31.23 -9.97 17.67
CA THR A 123 -32.66 -10.31 17.48
C THR A 123 -32.91 -11.79 17.17
N GLN A 124 -31.95 -12.47 16.53
CA GLN A 124 -32.07 -13.89 16.19
C GLN A 124 -31.68 -14.83 17.33
N HIS A 125 -30.99 -14.32 18.36
CA HIS A 125 -30.44 -15.11 19.47
C HIS A 125 -30.88 -14.58 20.85
N ALA A 126 -31.96 -13.79 20.89
CA ALA A 126 -32.68 -13.39 22.09
C ALA A 126 -33.92 -14.28 22.27
#